data_AF-Q9ZRU6-F1
#
_entry.id   AF-Q9ZRU6-F1
#
_cell.length_a   1.000
_cell.length_b   1.000
_cell.length_c   1.000
_cell.angle_alpha   90.00
_cell.angle_beta   90.00
_cell.angle_gamma   90.00
#
_symmetry.space_group_name_H-M   'P 1'
#
loop_
_entity.id
_entity.type
_entity.pdbx_description
1 polymer ?
#
loop_
_entity_poly.entity_id
_entity_poly.type
_entity_poly.pdbx_seq_one_letter_code
_entity_poly.pdbx_strand_id
1 'polypeptide(L)'
;ELLELVEMELRELLSFYKFPGDEIPIIRGSALSALQGTNEEIGRKAIPKLMDAVDEYIPDPVRQLDKPFLMPIEDVFSIQGRGTVATGRVEQGMVKVGDDVEILGLMQGNLKSTVTGVEMFKKILDHGQAGDNVGLLLRGLRREDIQRGQVIAKPGTVKTYKRFEAEIYVLTKDEGGRHTAFFSNYRPQFYMRTADITGKVELPENVKMVMP
;
A
#
# COMPACT_ATOMS: atom_id res chain seq x y z
N GLU A 1 1.72 -19.10 -30.98
CA GLU A 1 0.39 -19.62 -30.65
C GLU A 1 0.04 -19.49 -29.16
N LEU A 2 0.37 -20.41 -28.24
CA LEU A 2 -0.10 -20.30 -26.84
C LEU A 2 0.35 -19.01 -26.12
N LEU A 3 1.61 -18.60 -26.29
CA LEU A 3 2.12 -17.37 -25.66
C LEU A 3 1.48 -16.09 -26.21
N GLU A 4 1.07 -16.09 -27.48
CA GLU A 4 0.38 -14.95 -28.08
C GLU A 4 -1.06 -14.86 -27.57
N LEU A 5 -1.73 -16.01 -27.42
CA LEU A 5 -3.05 -16.07 -26.80
C LEU A 5 -3.03 -15.55 -25.36
N VAL A 6 -2.06 -16.00 -24.55
CA VAL A 6 -1.89 -15.52 -23.17
C VAL A 6 -1.62 -14.01 -23.14
N GLU A 7 -0.81 -13.49 -24.07
CA GLU A 7 -0.57 -12.06 -24.15
C GLU A 7 -1.85 -11.28 -24.49
N MET A 8 -2.65 -11.76 -25.44
CA MET A 8 -3.96 -11.16 -25.76
C MET A 8 -4.89 -11.14 -24.54
N GLU A 9 -5.03 -12.27 -23.83
CA GLU A 9 -5.86 -12.36 -22.62
C GLU A 9 -5.40 -11.39 -21.53
N LEU A 10 -4.08 -11.24 -21.33
CA LEU A 10 -3.54 -10.26 -20.38
C LEU A 10 -3.86 -8.81 -20.78
N ARG A 11 -3.73 -8.47 -22.06
CA ARG A 11 -4.05 -7.13 -22.56
C ARG A 11 -5.53 -6.81 -22.41
N GLU A 12 -6.40 -7.76 -22.75
CA GLU A 12 -7.84 -7.63 -22.56
C GLU A 12 -8.20 -7.43 -21.08
N LEU A 13 -7.57 -8.18 -20.18
CA LEU A 13 -7.77 -8.04 -18.74
C LEU A 13 -7.29 -6.67 -18.21
N LEU A 14 -6.13 -6.19 -18.66
CA LEU A 14 -5.62 -4.87 -18.30
C LEU A 14 -6.58 -3.76 -18.77
N SER A 15 -7.02 -3.84 -20.03
CA SER A 15 -7.99 -2.92 -20.61
C SER A 15 -9.36 -2.96 -19.90
N PHE A 16 -9.80 -4.14 -19.48
CA PHE A 16 -11.01 -4.32 -18.66
C PHE A 16 -10.93 -3.49 -17.37
N TYR A 17 -9.80 -3.54 -16.66
CA TYR A 17 -9.53 -2.75 -15.45
C TYR A 17 -9.07 -1.30 -15.73
N LYS A 18 -9.27 -0.79 -16.95
CA LYS A 18 -8.96 0.59 -17.36
C LYS A 18 -7.48 0.96 -17.36
N PHE A 19 -6.60 -0.04 -17.43
CA PHE A 19 -5.19 0.18 -17.77
C PHE A 19 -5.02 0.23 -19.30
N PRO A 20 -3.95 0.87 -19.82
CA PRO A 20 -3.67 0.91 -21.26
C PRO A 20 -3.09 -0.43 -21.73
N GLY A 21 -3.93 -1.46 -21.83
CA GLY A 21 -3.51 -2.84 -22.10
C GLY A 21 -2.69 -3.01 -23.37
N ASP A 22 -2.95 -2.22 -24.41
CA ASP A 22 -2.19 -2.25 -25.67
C ASP A 22 -0.79 -1.60 -25.56
N GLU A 23 -0.59 -0.70 -24.60
CA GLU A 23 0.66 0.05 -24.43
C GLU A 23 1.58 -0.58 -23.39
N ILE A 24 1.04 -1.32 -22.41
CA ILE A 24 1.83 -1.92 -21.34
C ILE A 24 2.84 -2.93 -21.93
N PRO A 25 4.14 -2.79 -21.62
CA PRO A 25 5.17 -3.74 -22.03
C PRO A 25 4.93 -5.13 -21.42
N ILE A 26 4.94 -6.17 -22.26
CA ILE A 26 4.86 -7.57 -21.82
C ILE A 26 6.14 -8.28 -22.23
N ILE A 27 6.96 -8.68 -21.24
CA ILE A 27 8.26 -9.30 -21.47
C ILE A 27 8.15 -10.82 -21.28
N ARG A 28 8.43 -11.57 -22.35
CA ARG A 28 8.41 -13.04 -22.34
C ARG A 28 9.74 -13.57 -21.80
N GLY A 29 9.68 -14.47 -20.81
CA GLY A 29 10.88 -15.06 -20.23
C GLY A 29 10.61 -16.16 -19.21
N SER A 30 11.68 -16.64 -18.57
CA SER A 30 11.67 -17.66 -17.53
C SER A 30 12.58 -17.21 -16.38
N ALA A 31 11.97 -16.74 -15.29
CA ALA A 31 12.70 -16.35 -14.08
C ALA A 31 13.53 -17.51 -13.50
N LEU A 32 13.02 -18.75 -13.59
CA LEU A 32 13.75 -19.94 -13.19
C LEU A 32 15.00 -20.17 -14.05
N SER A 33 14.89 -20.03 -15.37
CA SER A 33 16.04 -20.19 -16.27
C SER A 33 17.08 -19.09 -16.08
N ALA A 34 16.65 -17.87 -15.75
CA ALA A 34 17.54 -16.77 -15.40
C ALA A 34 18.32 -17.08 -14.11
N LEU A 35 17.64 -17.61 -13.09
CA LEU A 35 18.24 -17.95 -11.80
C LEU A 35 19.20 -19.15 -11.88
N GLN A 36 18.83 -20.18 -12.64
CA GLN A 36 19.59 -21.43 -12.76
C GLN A 36 20.61 -21.42 -13.90
N GLY A 37 20.55 -20.45 -14.80
CA GLY A 37 21.44 -20.36 -15.96
C GLY A 37 21.18 -21.45 -17.02
N THR A 38 19.98 -22.03 -17.06
CA THR A 38 19.67 -23.19 -17.91
C THR A 38 19.32 -22.81 -19.35
N ASN A 39 18.87 -21.57 -19.59
CA ASN A 39 18.62 -21.04 -20.92
C ASN A 39 18.85 -19.52 -20.93
N GLU A 40 19.81 -19.06 -21.72
CA GLU A 40 20.25 -17.67 -21.73
C GLU A 40 19.22 -16.74 -22.39
N GLU A 41 18.58 -17.17 -23.48
CA GLU A 41 17.67 -16.31 -24.28
C GLU A 41 16.41 -15.94 -23.52
N ILE A 42 15.72 -16.94 -22.94
CA ILE A 42 14.51 -16.71 -22.16
C ILE A 42 14.80 -16.42 -20.69
N GLY A 43 16.01 -16.71 -20.21
CA GLY A 43 16.43 -16.45 -18.84
C GLY A 43 17.19 -15.14 -18.73
N ARG A 44 18.52 -15.23 -18.79
CA ARG A 44 19.41 -14.09 -18.50
C ARG A 44 19.15 -12.87 -19.38
N LYS A 45 18.81 -13.04 -20.66
CA LYS A 45 18.54 -11.91 -21.58
C LYS A 45 17.15 -11.30 -21.41
N ALA A 46 16.20 -12.02 -20.81
CA ALA A 46 14.86 -11.49 -20.55
C ALA A 46 14.83 -10.52 -19.36
N ILE A 47 15.72 -10.71 -18.36
CA ILE A 47 15.75 -9.86 -17.16
C ILE A 47 16.17 -8.42 -17.48
N PRO A 48 17.25 -8.13 -18.24
CA PRO A 48 17.56 -6.77 -18.67
C PRO A 48 16.41 -6.12 -19.44
N LYS A 49 15.78 -6.83 -20.38
CA LYS A 49 14.60 -6.31 -21.12
C LYS A 49 13.45 -5.92 -20.20
N LEU A 50 13.23 -6.69 -19.12
CA LEU A 50 12.24 -6.35 -18.09
C LEU A 50 12.63 -5.08 -17.34
N MET A 51 13.90 -4.95 -16.95
CA MET A 51 14.38 -3.77 -16.25
C MET A 51 14.36 -2.53 -17.15
N ASP A 52 14.75 -2.65 -18.42
CA ASP A 52 14.68 -1.56 -19.40
C ASP A 52 13.22 -1.08 -19.57
N ALA A 53 12.27 -2.01 -19.68
CA ALA A 53 10.85 -1.67 -19.76
C ALA A 53 10.32 -1.01 -18.48
N VAL A 54 10.81 -1.41 -17.30
CA VAL A 54 10.48 -0.76 -16.03
C VAL A 54 11.00 0.68 -16.01
N ASP A 55 12.27 0.88 -16.38
CA ASP A 55 12.92 2.19 -16.38
C ASP A 55 12.29 3.15 -17.41
N GLU A 56 11.85 2.65 -18.56
CA GLU A 56 11.26 3.47 -19.63
C GLU A 56 9.75 3.73 -19.44
N TYR A 57 8.98 2.74 -18.97
CA TYR A 57 7.52 2.81 -18.95
C TYR A 57 6.94 3.30 -17.62
N ILE A 58 7.60 3.01 -16.50
CA ILE A 58 7.10 3.43 -15.18
C ILE A 58 7.69 4.81 -14.88
N PRO A 59 6.89 5.89 -14.95
CA PRO A 59 7.41 7.22 -14.67
C PRO A 59 7.84 7.30 -13.21
N ASP A 60 8.88 8.10 -12.96
CA ASP A 60 9.25 8.45 -11.60
C ASP A 60 8.05 9.08 -10.90
N PRO A 61 7.60 8.51 -9.76
CA PRO A 61 6.46 9.06 -9.06
C PRO A 61 6.82 10.46 -8.56
N VAL A 62 5.93 11.42 -8.81
CA VAL A 62 6.08 12.77 -8.25
C VAL A 62 5.97 12.68 -6.73
N ARG A 63 7.10 12.79 -6.05
CA ARG A 63 7.17 12.72 -4.60
C ARG A 63 6.52 13.97 -4.01
N GLN A 64 5.52 13.77 -3.14
CA GLN A 64 4.83 14.87 -2.47
C GLN A 64 5.63 15.33 -1.24
N LEU A 65 6.83 15.85 -1.47
CA LEU A 65 7.80 16.19 -0.40
C LEU A 65 7.37 17.37 0.45
N ASP A 66 6.65 18.34 -0.12
CA ASP A 66 6.23 19.56 0.57
C ASP A 66 4.97 19.39 1.43
N LYS A 67 4.35 18.20 1.38
CA LYS A 67 3.17 17.91 2.21
C LYS A 67 3.59 17.49 3.62
N PRO A 68 2.70 17.62 4.62
CA PRO A 68 2.95 17.06 5.94
C PRO A 68 3.24 15.57 5.89
N PHE A 69 4.22 15.13 6.69
CA PHE A 69 4.60 13.73 6.81
C PHE A 69 3.40 12.83 7.13
N LEU A 70 3.29 11.73 6.40
CA LEU A 70 2.34 10.64 6.66
C LEU A 70 2.92 9.31 6.21
N MET A 71 2.93 8.33 7.11
CA MET A 71 3.38 6.97 6.87
C MET A 71 2.40 5.97 7.51
N PRO A 72 1.72 5.13 6.72
CA PRO A 72 0.91 4.03 7.25
C PRO A 72 1.80 2.95 7.87
N ILE A 73 1.40 2.41 9.01
CA ILE A 73 2.13 1.32 9.68
C ILE A 73 1.76 0.00 9.00
N GLU A 74 2.77 -0.69 8.46
CA GLU A 74 2.66 -2.02 7.86
C GLU A 74 3.01 -3.12 8.87
N ASP A 75 4.02 -2.89 9.72
CA ASP A 75 4.43 -3.81 10.77
C ASP A 75 5.09 -3.08 11.96
N VAL A 76 5.16 -3.75 13.10
CA VAL A 76 5.71 -3.22 14.36
C VAL A 76 6.62 -4.24 15.04
N PHE A 77 7.86 -3.83 15.26
CA PHE A 77 8.91 -4.60 15.92
C PHE A 77 9.35 -3.95 17.23
N SER A 78 9.87 -4.75 18.14
CA SER A 78 10.61 -4.25 19.31
C SER A 78 12.06 -4.67 19.19
N ILE A 79 12.97 -3.69 19.28
CA ILE A 79 14.41 -3.94 19.33
C ILE A 79 14.85 -3.81 20.78
N GLN A 80 15.30 -4.92 21.36
CA GLN A 80 15.77 -4.98 22.74
C GLN A 80 16.85 -3.90 22.99
N GLY A 81 16.61 -3.04 23.98
CA GLY A 81 17.52 -1.95 24.35
C GLY A 81 17.50 -0.71 23.44
N ARG A 82 16.75 -0.71 22.32
CA ARG A 82 16.59 0.49 21.47
C ARG A 82 15.19 1.07 21.48
N GLY A 83 14.15 0.23 21.53
CA GLY A 83 12.75 0.65 21.55
C GLY A 83 11.90 0.03 20.45
N THR A 84 10.76 0.65 20.17
CA THR A 84 9.78 0.14 19.20
C THR A 84 10.02 0.74 17.83
N VAL A 85 10.01 -0.09 16.79
CA VAL A 85 10.17 0.30 15.39
C VAL A 85 8.87 0.04 14.65
N ALA A 86 8.32 1.06 14.01
CA ALA A 86 7.20 0.94 13.08
C ALA A 86 7.72 1.02 11.65
N THR A 87 7.34 0.08 10.79
CA THR A 87 7.75 0.05 9.39
C THR A 87 6.60 0.41 8.46
N GLY A 88 6.91 1.07 7.35
CA GLY A 88 5.97 1.28 6.26
C GLY A 88 6.54 2.17 5.16
N ARG A 89 5.78 2.30 4.08
CA ARG A 89 6.09 3.26 3.01
C ARG A 89 5.64 4.67 3.41
N VAL A 90 6.55 5.65 3.31
CA VAL A 90 6.17 7.06 3.46
C VAL A 90 5.28 7.46 2.28
N GLU A 91 4.04 7.86 2.57
CA GLU A 91 3.05 8.22 1.55
C GLU A 91 3.26 9.66 1.05
N GLN A 92 3.59 10.57 1.96
CA GLN A 92 3.84 11.98 1.66
C GLN A 92 4.75 12.63 2.72
N GLY A 93 5.36 13.75 2.34
CA GLY A 93 6.24 14.55 3.18
C GLY A 93 7.60 13.92 3.45
N MET A 94 8.26 14.45 4.48
CA MET A 94 9.56 14.02 4.96
C MET A 94 9.55 13.97 6.49
N VAL A 95 10.26 13.01 7.06
CA VAL A 95 10.51 12.88 8.50
C VAL A 95 12.01 12.79 8.75
N LYS A 96 12.48 13.46 9.80
CA LYS A 96 13.88 13.45 10.22
C LYS A 96 14.02 12.87 11.61
N VAL A 97 15.22 12.38 11.92
CA VAL A 97 15.57 12.05 13.31
C VAL A 97 15.42 13.31 14.16
N GLY A 98 14.68 13.20 15.26
CA GLY A 98 14.35 14.30 16.16
C GLY A 98 12.97 14.92 15.94
N ASP A 99 12.28 14.60 14.84
CA ASP A 99 10.93 15.12 14.60
C ASP A 99 9.91 14.50 15.57
N ASP A 100 9.02 15.34 16.08
CA ASP A 100 7.83 14.90 16.80
C ASP A 100 6.77 14.39 15.83
N VAL A 101 6.12 13.29 16.20
CA VAL A 101 5.11 12.60 15.41
C VAL A 101 3.89 12.23 16.27
N GLU A 102 2.77 12.05 15.59
CA GLU A 102 1.52 11.59 16.17
C GLU A 102 1.12 10.26 15.52
N ILE A 103 0.68 9.30 16.33
CA ILE A 103 0.19 8.00 15.87
C ILE A 103 -1.33 7.99 16.05
N LEU A 104 -2.04 7.75 14.94
CA LEU A 104 -3.49 7.90 14.87
C LEU A 104 -4.17 6.65 14.29
N GLY A 105 -5.44 6.47 14.66
CA GLY A 105 -6.33 5.45 14.11
C GLY A 105 -6.40 4.19 14.97
N LEU A 106 -7.46 3.39 14.74
CA LEU A 106 -7.78 2.08 15.35
C LEU A 106 -7.97 2.04 16.88
N MET A 107 -7.07 2.65 17.64
CA MET A 107 -7.09 2.72 19.10
C MET A 107 -7.77 4.01 19.59
N GLN A 108 -8.13 4.03 20.87
CA GLN A 108 -8.70 5.24 21.48
C GLN A 108 -7.59 6.25 21.79
N GLY A 109 -7.80 7.48 21.31
CA GLY A 109 -6.85 8.57 21.50
C GLY A 109 -5.70 8.54 20.49
N ASN A 110 -4.97 9.65 20.43
CA ASN A 110 -3.76 9.77 19.64
C ASN A 110 -2.56 9.67 20.56
N LEU A 111 -1.52 8.98 20.12
CA LEU A 111 -0.24 8.93 20.83
C LEU A 111 0.72 9.92 20.22
N LYS A 112 1.59 10.51 21.04
CA LYS A 112 2.69 11.36 20.59
C LYS A 112 4.01 10.66 20.87
N SER A 113 4.96 10.83 19.97
CA SER A 113 6.32 10.31 20.13
C SER A 113 7.30 11.20 19.37
N THR A 114 8.58 10.92 19.52
CA THR A 114 9.67 11.55 18.77
C THR A 114 10.40 10.45 18.01
N VAL A 115 10.70 10.69 16.73
CA VAL A 115 11.51 9.78 15.91
C VAL A 115 12.96 9.85 16.37
N THR A 116 13.52 8.74 16.82
CA THR A 116 14.92 8.66 17.30
C THR A 116 15.85 7.97 16.32
N GLY A 117 15.31 7.40 15.25
CA GLY A 117 16.08 6.77 14.18
C GLY A 117 15.21 6.51 12.96
N VAL A 118 15.82 6.64 11.78
CA VAL A 118 15.24 6.25 10.50
C VAL A 118 16.15 5.21 9.88
N GLU A 119 15.60 4.07 9.47
CA GLU A 119 16.37 2.96 8.90
C GLU A 119 15.71 2.43 7.62
N MET A 120 16.52 2.13 6.61
CA MET A 120 16.07 1.44 5.39
C MET A 120 17.07 0.32 5.07
N PHE A 121 16.61 -0.93 4.98
CA PHE A 121 17.45 -2.10 4.67
C PHE A 121 18.77 -2.18 5.48
N LYS A 122 18.70 -2.06 6.81
CA LYS A 122 19.87 -2.07 7.72
C LYS A 122 20.84 -0.90 7.58
N LYS A 123 20.44 0.15 6.85
CA LYS A 123 21.19 1.41 6.74
C LYS A 123 20.48 2.51 7.53
N ILE A 124 21.23 3.20 8.37
CA ILE A 124 20.76 4.38 9.09
C ILE A 124 20.70 5.53 8.11
N LEU A 125 19.58 6.26 8.12
CA LEU A 125 19.36 7.45 7.32
C LEU A 125 19.13 8.67 8.23
N ASP A 126 19.49 9.85 7.75
CA ASP A 126 19.21 11.10 8.46
C ASP A 126 17.72 11.51 8.35
N HIS A 127 17.05 11.05 7.28
CA HIS A 127 15.66 11.33 6.99
C HIS A 127 15.02 10.21 6.16
N GLY A 128 13.69 10.15 6.19
CA GLY A 128 12.87 9.37 5.28
C GLY A 128 11.91 10.29 4.54
N GLN A 129 11.63 10.00 3.28
CA GLN A 129 10.79 10.85 2.41
C GLN A 129 9.78 10.03 1.62
N ALA A 130 8.77 10.70 1.07
CA ALA A 130 7.73 10.07 0.25
C ALA A 130 8.30 9.08 -0.79
N GLY A 131 7.78 7.85 -0.77
CA GLY A 131 8.24 6.73 -1.60
C GLY A 131 9.18 5.76 -0.88
N ASP A 132 9.86 6.19 0.18
CA ASP A 132 10.80 5.36 0.93
C ASP A 132 10.06 4.32 1.80
N ASN A 133 10.55 3.08 1.79
CA ASN A 133 10.14 2.05 2.76
C ASN A 133 11.11 2.09 3.95
N VAL A 134 10.66 2.64 5.08
CA VAL A 134 11.52 2.89 6.25
C VAL A 134 10.99 2.21 7.50
N GLY A 135 11.89 1.94 8.43
CA GLY A 135 11.60 1.71 9.84
C GLY A 135 11.88 2.97 10.65
N LEU A 136 10.91 3.41 11.44
CA LEU A 136 11.03 4.54 12.36
C LEU A 136 11.14 4.03 13.78
N LEU A 137 12.25 4.34 14.46
CA LEU A 137 12.41 4.09 15.89
C LEU A 137 11.68 5.19 16.67
N LEU A 138 10.75 4.79 17.53
CA LEU A 138 9.85 5.70 18.25
C LEU A 138 10.19 5.72 19.75
N ARG A 139 10.36 6.91 20.31
CA ARG A 139 10.67 7.10 21.73
C ARG A 139 9.45 6.83 22.61
N GLY A 140 9.66 6.04 23.67
CA GLY A 140 8.70 5.91 24.77
C GLY A 140 7.44 5.11 24.46
N LEU A 141 7.38 4.47 23.28
CA LEU A 141 6.29 3.57 22.91
C LEU A 141 6.75 2.12 23.03
N ARG A 142 5.85 1.25 23.48
CA ARG A 142 6.01 -0.21 23.45
C ARG A 142 5.33 -0.76 22.20
N ARG A 143 5.66 -2.01 21.86
CA ARG A 143 5.10 -2.67 20.68
C ARG A 143 3.58 -2.79 20.76
N GLU A 144 3.03 -3.00 21.96
CA GLU A 144 1.59 -3.10 22.21
C GLU A 144 0.84 -1.75 22.15
N ASP A 145 1.55 -0.62 22.22
CA ASP A 145 0.93 0.71 22.18
C ASP A 145 0.56 1.13 20.74
N ILE A 146 1.13 0.47 19.72
CA ILE A 146 0.89 0.76 18.30
C ILE A 146 0.68 -0.52 17.49
N GLN A 147 -0.01 -0.44 16.36
CA GLN A 147 -0.28 -1.61 15.51
C GLN A 147 -0.37 -1.27 14.03
N ARG A 148 -0.27 -2.31 13.19
CA ARG A 148 -0.58 -2.23 11.75
C ARG A 148 -1.95 -1.59 11.53
N GLY A 149 -2.03 -0.75 10.50
CA GLY A 149 -3.26 -0.03 10.13
C GLY A 149 -3.42 1.33 10.79
N GLN A 150 -2.63 1.66 11.81
CA GLN A 150 -2.47 3.04 12.25
C GLN A 150 -1.63 3.84 11.25
N VAL A 151 -1.64 5.16 11.40
CA VAL A 151 -0.78 6.07 10.64
C VAL A 151 0.11 6.87 11.58
N ILE A 152 1.36 7.08 11.19
CA ILE A 152 2.27 8.03 11.83
C ILE A 152 2.26 9.29 10.97
N ALA A 153 1.99 10.43 11.58
CA ALA A 153 1.87 11.69 10.86
C ALA A 153 2.53 12.84 11.61
N LYS A 154 2.77 13.94 10.87
CA LYS A 154 3.11 15.23 11.51
C LYS A 154 1.98 15.61 12.47
N PRO A 155 2.28 16.04 13.71
CA PRO A 155 1.25 16.33 14.70
C PRO A 155 0.21 17.36 14.21
N GLY A 156 -1.07 17.04 14.41
CA GLY A 156 -2.18 17.93 14.06
C GLY A 156 -2.50 18.07 12.57
N THR A 157 -1.83 17.32 11.68
CA THR A 157 -2.09 17.42 10.23
C THR A 157 -3.07 16.37 9.71
N VAL A 158 -3.42 15.37 10.54
CA VAL A 158 -4.37 14.30 10.20
C VAL A 158 -5.46 14.24 11.26
N LYS A 159 -6.69 13.96 10.82
CA LYS A 159 -7.84 13.68 11.69
C LYS A 159 -8.42 12.33 11.35
N THR A 160 -8.88 11.60 12.36
CA THR A 160 -9.54 10.30 12.19
C THR A 160 -11.04 10.43 12.28
N TYR A 161 -11.76 9.72 11.42
CA TYR A 161 -13.22 9.71 11.38
C TYR A 161 -13.74 8.28 11.49
N LYS A 162 -14.97 8.12 11.97
CA LYS A 162 -15.67 6.82 12.07
C LYS A 162 -16.85 6.68 11.12
N ARG A 163 -17.21 7.77 10.44
CA ARG A 163 -18.33 7.87 9.50
C ARG A 163 -17.88 8.74 8.35
N PHE A 164 -18.19 8.31 7.14
CA PHE A 164 -17.91 9.01 5.90
C PHE A 164 -18.92 8.53 4.85
N GLU A 165 -19.12 9.35 3.83
CA GLU A 165 -19.85 8.98 2.62
C GLU A 165 -18.84 8.56 1.56
N ALA A 166 -19.19 7.56 0.77
CA ALA A 166 -18.37 7.09 -0.34
C ALA A 166 -19.25 6.59 -1.47
N GLU A 167 -18.80 6.82 -2.69
CA GLU A 167 -19.30 6.11 -3.86
C GLU A 167 -18.59 4.75 -3.93
N ILE A 168 -19.36 3.69 -4.10
CA ILE A 168 -18.85 2.32 -4.14
C ILE A 168 -19.23 1.64 -5.45
N TYR A 169 -18.27 0.96 -6.06
CA TYR A 169 -18.53 -0.02 -7.10
C TYR A 169 -18.61 -1.40 -6.46
N VAL A 170 -19.71 -2.11 -6.68
CA VAL A 170 -19.88 -3.48 -6.20
C VAL A 170 -19.52 -4.41 -7.34
N LEU A 171 -18.50 -5.25 -7.12
CA LEU A 171 -18.06 -6.23 -8.11
C LEU A 171 -19.19 -7.19 -8.45
N THR A 172 -19.35 -7.43 -9.74
CA THR A 172 -20.25 -8.44 -10.30
C THR A 172 -19.78 -9.85 -9.94
N LYS A 173 -20.66 -10.83 -10.12
CA LYS A 173 -20.30 -12.25 -9.96
C LYS A 173 -19.11 -12.65 -10.84
N ASP A 174 -19.06 -12.14 -12.07
CA ASP A 174 -18.04 -12.53 -13.05
C ASP A 174 -16.67 -11.89 -12.73
N GLU A 175 -16.67 -10.77 -11.99
CA GLU A 175 -15.45 -10.17 -11.41
C GLU A 175 -15.03 -10.82 -10.07
N GLY A 176 -15.66 -11.94 -9.68
CA GLY A 176 -15.40 -12.62 -8.41
C GLY A 176 -16.05 -11.95 -7.19
N GLY A 177 -17.03 -11.09 -7.43
CA GLY A 177 -17.83 -10.44 -6.41
C GLY A 177 -18.86 -11.35 -5.76
N ARG A 178 -19.88 -10.73 -5.18
CA ARG A 178 -20.93 -11.47 -4.45
C ARG A 178 -21.90 -12.14 -5.43
N HIS A 179 -22.52 -13.24 -4.99
CA HIS A 179 -23.64 -13.85 -5.73
C HIS A 179 -25.00 -13.24 -5.38
N THR A 180 -25.13 -12.67 -4.18
CA THR A 180 -26.39 -12.18 -3.65
C THR A 180 -26.27 -10.73 -3.20
N ALA A 181 -27.39 -10.01 -3.33
CA ALA A 181 -27.52 -8.64 -2.87
C ALA A 181 -27.16 -8.47 -1.40
N PHE A 182 -26.86 -7.22 -1.03
CA PHE A 182 -26.79 -6.80 0.36
C PHE A 182 -27.68 -5.59 0.61
N PHE A 183 -28.00 -5.38 1.89
CA PHE A 183 -28.93 -4.37 2.38
C PHE A 183 -28.20 -3.43 3.34
N SER A 184 -28.84 -2.33 3.72
CA SER A 184 -28.40 -1.50 4.84
C SER A 184 -28.16 -2.37 6.09
N ASN A 185 -27.15 -1.98 6.88
CA ASN A 185 -26.57 -2.74 7.99
C ASN A 185 -25.66 -3.91 7.59
N TYR A 186 -25.34 -4.11 6.31
CA TYR A 186 -24.27 -5.03 5.91
C TYR A 186 -22.94 -4.62 6.55
N ARG A 187 -22.17 -5.60 7.05
CA ARG A 187 -20.93 -5.37 7.81
C ARG A 187 -19.71 -6.03 7.17
N PRO A 188 -19.19 -5.48 6.05
CA PRO A 188 -17.97 -5.97 5.44
C PRO A 188 -16.72 -5.49 6.19
N GLN A 189 -15.56 -6.05 5.81
CA GLN A 189 -14.26 -5.46 6.12
C GLN A 189 -13.95 -4.37 5.10
N PHE A 190 -13.48 -3.22 5.58
CA PHE A 190 -12.97 -2.12 4.77
C PHE A 190 -11.46 -2.14 4.86
N TYR A 191 -10.80 -2.20 3.70
CA TYR A 191 -9.36 -2.07 3.59
C TYR A 191 -9.02 -0.60 3.34
N MET A 192 -8.40 0.05 4.32
CA MET A 192 -7.96 1.44 4.24
C MET A 192 -6.45 1.49 4.44
N ARG A 193 -5.70 1.70 3.36
CA ARG A 193 -4.23 1.60 3.37
C ARG A 193 -3.79 0.25 3.92
N THR A 194 -3.17 0.23 5.11
CA THR A 194 -2.68 -0.98 5.77
C THR A 194 -3.67 -1.55 6.78
N ALA A 195 -4.77 -0.85 7.05
CA ALA A 195 -5.79 -1.23 8.01
C ALA A 195 -6.90 -2.07 7.38
N ASP A 196 -7.35 -3.08 8.12
CA ASP A 196 -8.57 -3.82 7.91
C ASP A 196 -9.56 -3.51 9.05
N ILE A 197 -10.70 -2.91 8.72
CA ILE A 197 -11.67 -2.41 9.72
C ILE A 197 -13.06 -2.89 9.37
N THR A 198 -13.74 -3.53 10.33
CA THR A 198 -15.15 -3.87 10.15
C THR A 198 -16.00 -2.60 10.24
N GLY A 199 -16.73 -2.31 9.17
CA GLY A 199 -17.63 -1.17 9.10
C GLY A 199 -19.08 -1.61 8.90
N LYS A 200 -19.99 -0.65 8.96
CA LYS A 200 -21.42 -0.85 8.67
C LYS A 200 -21.77 0.01 7.45
N VAL A 201 -22.43 -0.58 6.46
CA VAL A 201 -22.96 0.15 5.30
C VAL A 201 -24.37 0.64 5.59
N GLU A 202 -24.62 1.93 5.35
CA GLU A 202 -25.94 2.54 5.37
C GLU A 202 -26.25 3.03 3.95
N LEU A 203 -27.26 2.44 3.30
CA LEU A 203 -27.67 2.82 1.95
C LEU A 203 -28.55 4.09 2.01
N PRO A 204 -28.56 4.90 0.94
CA PRO A 204 -29.50 6.01 0.80
C PRO A 204 -30.96 5.56 0.95
N GLU A 205 -31.85 6.42 1.44
CA GLU A 205 -33.26 6.07 1.74
C GLU A 205 -34.01 5.49 0.54
N ASN A 206 -33.66 5.90 -0.68
CA ASN A 206 -34.24 5.44 -1.93
C ASN A 206 -33.64 4.12 -2.46
N VAL A 207 -32.59 3.58 -1.83
CA VAL A 207 -31.91 2.36 -2.26
C VAL A 207 -32.20 1.23 -1.26
N LYS A 208 -33.10 0.33 -1.64
CA LYS A 208 -33.50 -0.79 -0.76
C LYS A 208 -32.43 -1.88 -0.65
N MET A 209 -31.71 -2.14 -1.73
CA MET A 209 -30.68 -3.18 -1.82
C MET A 209 -29.70 -2.87 -2.94
N VAL A 210 -28.49 -3.40 -2.82
CA VAL A 210 -27.47 -3.32 -3.87
C VAL A 210 -27.25 -4.71 -4.44
N MET A 211 -27.45 -4.84 -5.76
CA MET A 211 -27.14 -6.05 -6.51
C MET A 211 -25.65 -6.02 -6.92
N PRO A 212 -24.94 -7.15 -6.85
CA PRO A 212 -23.61 -7.30 -7.44
C PRO A 212 -23.67 -7.26 -8.96
#